data_AF-A0A7X3HCX6-F1
#
_entry.id   AF-A0A7X3HCX6-F1
#
_cell.length_a   1.000
_cell.length_b   1.000
_cell.length_c   1.000
_cell.angle_alpha   90.00
_cell.angle_beta   90.00
_cell.angle_gamma   90.00
#
_symmetry.space_group_name_H-M   'P 1'
#
loop_
_entity.id
_entity.type
_entity.pdbx_description
1 polymer ?
#
loop_
_entity_poly.entity_id
_entity_poly.type
_entity_poly.pdbx_seq_one_letter_code
_entity_poly.pdbx_strand_id
1 'polypeptide(L)'
;MACLNENVLKRNTTVHKTGIVSYGYGLPVCRLKVEDVLSVWRNADLRLVRDQLGITERAVLQPDEDVITLGALAAQQAVEQGGIAELDALYLGTCTNPYESRASAAVILEMLGSGYDAFCADVQFAGKSGTSALQIGHALVASGMARNALAIGADTINRNTAPGDLTEAYAGAGAAALLLGRDNLIAEFDGSFSCAADVADNIRPQGERYIRSGMGLGSDKNSIGLEEQTARAVHGLFKKLGTSSHDYDYAVFQQNLVSTPRSLGRHLGFEPRQIEPGIYAGSVGDTGSASPLLGLINVLDQARPGQKILLSSYGFGAGSDAIALTVTDAILAYQQRTKPLRKVLENKVYVDYGTSIKYEFKYLRADYALTAYL
;
A
#
# COMPACT_ATOMS: atom_id res chain seq x y z
N MET A 1 12.61 48.50 40.90
CA MET A 1 11.38 47.71 41.15
C MET A 1 10.61 47.67 39.84
N ALA A 2 10.39 46.56 39.14
CA ALA A 2 10.56 45.16 39.46
C ALA A 2 10.95 44.38 38.18
N CYS A 3 11.82 43.39 38.33
CA CYS A 3 12.04 42.33 37.34
C CYS A 3 10.75 41.55 37.12
N LEU A 4 10.37 41.31 35.87
CA LEU A 4 9.44 40.25 35.49
C LEU A 4 10.23 39.20 34.69
N ASN A 5 10.25 38.00 35.25
CA ASN A 5 11.03 36.83 34.84
C ASN A 5 10.78 36.39 33.39
N GLU A 6 11.85 36.30 32.59
CA GLU A 6 11.89 35.59 31.29
C GLU A 6 11.91 34.05 31.42
N ASN A 7 11.17 33.47 32.38
CA ASN A 7 11.29 32.04 32.71
C ASN A 7 9.95 31.28 32.75
N VAL A 8 9.08 31.52 31.76
CA VAL A 8 7.88 30.70 31.56
C VAL A 8 7.82 30.25 30.09
N LEU A 9 7.84 28.93 29.89
CA LEU A 9 7.78 28.15 28.64
C LEU A 9 9.10 27.54 28.12
N LYS A 10 9.91 26.94 29.00
CA LYS A 10 10.56 25.67 28.61
C LYS A 10 9.48 24.59 28.59
N ARG A 11 8.81 24.40 27.45
CA ARG A 11 8.03 23.18 27.23
C ARG A 11 9.01 22.01 27.31
N ASN A 12 8.95 21.25 28.40
CA ASN A 12 9.44 19.88 28.43
C ASN A 12 8.57 19.08 27.45
N THR A 13 8.81 19.21 26.15
CA THR A 13 8.31 18.25 25.17
C THR A 13 9.21 17.03 25.28
N THR A 14 8.85 16.09 26.16
CA THR A 14 9.29 14.71 26.02
C THR A 14 8.86 14.30 24.62
N VAL A 15 9.83 14.14 23.71
CA VAL A 15 9.54 13.67 22.35
C VAL A 15 9.16 12.20 22.50
N HIS A 16 7.86 11.93 22.60
CA HIS A 16 7.36 10.56 22.61
C HIS A 16 7.63 9.98 21.23
N LYS A 17 8.36 8.86 21.19
CA LYS A 17 8.50 8.09 19.95
C LYS A 17 7.11 7.63 19.51
N THR A 18 6.88 7.67 18.21
CA THR A 18 5.63 7.17 17.59
C THR A 18 6.00 6.20 16.49
N GLY A 19 5.08 5.30 16.17
CA GLY A 19 5.38 4.26 15.19
C GLY A 19 4.24 3.28 15.03
N ILE A 20 4.54 2.19 14.35
CA ILE A 20 3.62 1.10 14.08
C ILE A 20 3.53 0.22 15.33
N VAL A 21 2.31 -0.08 15.76
CA VAL A 21 1.99 -0.98 16.88
C VAL A 21 1.64 -2.36 16.37
N SER A 22 0.85 -2.41 15.29
CA SER A 22 0.38 -3.64 14.65
C SER A 22 0.05 -3.39 13.20
N TYR A 23 -0.15 -4.48 12.46
CA TYR A 23 -0.56 -4.47 11.07
C TYR A 23 -1.54 -5.60 10.77
N GLY A 24 -2.24 -5.47 9.65
CA GLY A 24 -3.10 -6.48 9.08
C GLY A 24 -3.13 -6.39 7.57
N TYR A 25 -3.65 -7.42 6.91
CA TYR A 25 -3.69 -7.50 5.45
C TYR A 25 -4.98 -8.19 4.97
N GLY A 26 -5.42 -7.82 3.77
CA GLY A 26 -6.60 -8.37 3.11
C GLY A 26 -6.27 -8.65 1.65
N LEU A 27 -6.40 -9.90 1.22
CA LEU A 27 -6.08 -10.33 -0.14
C LEU A 27 -7.18 -11.25 -0.66
N PRO A 28 -7.63 -11.08 -1.91
CA PRO A 28 -8.49 -12.06 -2.55
C PRO A 28 -7.84 -13.44 -2.55
N VAL A 29 -8.63 -14.51 -2.50
CA VAL A 29 -8.13 -15.89 -2.61
C VAL A 29 -8.08 -16.39 -4.06
N CYS A 30 -8.88 -15.82 -4.95
CA CYS A 30 -8.91 -16.27 -6.34
C CYS A 30 -7.64 -15.85 -7.10
N ARG A 31 -7.13 -16.74 -7.95
CA ARG A 31 -5.94 -16.52 -8.79
C ARG A 31 -6.21 -16.86 -10.25
N LEU A 32 -5.67 -16.04 -11.14
CA LEU A 32 -5.64 -16.29 -12.58
C LEU A 32 -4.19 -16.34 -13.04
N LYS A 33 -3.82 -17.37 -13.82
CA LYS A 33 -2.49 -17.47 -14.40
C LYS A 33 -2.31 -16.43 -15.51
N VAL A 34 -1.11 -15.86 -15.62
CA VAL A 34 -0.82 -14.88 -16.69
C VAL A 34 -1.02 -15.48 -18.09
N GLU A 35 -0.75 -16.77 -18.23
CA GLU A 35 -0.92 -17.55 -19.46
C GLU A 35 -2.37 -17.51 -19.97
N ASP A 36 -3.35 -17.54 -19.07
CA ASP A 36 -4.76 -17.57 -19.42
C ASP A 36 -5.18 -16.25 -20.09
N VAL A 37 -4.70 -15.10 -19.59
CA VAL A 37 -4.93 -13.78 -20.21
C VAL A 37 -4.25 -13.69 -21.57
N LEU A 38 -2.98 -14.09 -21.65
CA LEU A 38 -2.19 -13.96 -22.87
C LEU A 38 -2.62 -14.92 -23.98
N SER A 39 -3.21 -16.07 -23.62
CA SER A 39 -3.76 -17.02 -24.58
C SER A 39 -4.93 -16.43 -25.40
N VAL A 40 -5.71 -15.55 -24.77
CA VAL A 40 -6.85 -14.85 -25.36
C VAL A 40 -6.39 -13.65 -26.18
N TRP A 41 -5.63 -12.73 -25.58
CA TRP A 41 -5.34 -11.44 -26.20
C TRP A 41 -4.12 -11.42 -27.11
N ARG A 42 -3.11 -12.27 -26.83
CA ARG A 42 -1.84 -12.33 -27.58
C ARG A 42 -1.18 -10.95 -27.78
N ASN A 43 -1.30 -10.07 -26.80
CA ASN A 43 -0.88 -8.67 -26.83
C ASN A 43 0.45 -8.41 -26.10
N ALA A 44 1.02 -9.42 -25.43
CA ALA A 44 2.33 -9.36 -24.79
C ALA A 44 3.02 -10.73 -24.80
N ASP A 45 4.35 -10.74 -24.64
CA ASP A 45 5.15 -11.97 -24.56
C ASP A 45 5.06 -12.58 -23.14
N LEU A 46 4.78 -13.89 -23.06
CA LEU A 46 4.68 -14.60 -21.77
C LEU A 46 5.98 -14.58 -20.98
N ARG A 47 7.14 -14.73 -21.64
CA ARG A 47 8.46 -14.69 -20.99
C ARG A 47 8.77 -13.29 -20.46
N LEU A 48 8.31 -12.24 -21.15
CA LEU A 48 8.41 -10.87 -20.62
C LEU A 48 7.66 -10.78 -19.28
N VAL A 49 6.38 -11.12 -19.24
CA VAL A 49 5.56 -11.00 -18.01
C VAL A 49 6.07 -11.92 -16.90
N ARG A 50 6.37 -13.17 -17.21
CA ARG A 50 6.74 -14.18 -16.21
C ARG A 50 8.18 -14.06 -15.74
N ASP A 51 9.13 -13.96 -16.67
CA ASP A 51 10.55 -14.12 -16.35
C ASP A 51 11.23 -12.76 -16.09
N GLN A 52 10.82 -11.70 -16.81
CA GLN A 52 11.41 -10.36 -16.63
C GLN A 52 10.63 -9.49 -15.63
N LEU A 53 9.29 -9.45 -15.74
CA LEU A 53 8.45 -8.69 -14.78
C LEU A 53 8.20 -9.46 -13.48
N GLY A 54 8.37 -10.80 -13.51
CA GLY A 54 8.32 -11.67 -12.35
C GLY A 54 6.90 -12.03 -11.88
N ILE A 55 5.90 -11.97 -12.76
CA ILE A 55 4.50 -12.30 -12.42
C ILE A 55 4.08 -13.61 -13.08
N THR A 56 3.70 -14.60 -12.26
CA THR A 56 3.23 -15.91 -12.75
C THR A 56 1.70 -16.02 -12.72
N GLU A 57 1.07 -15.30 -11.79
CA GLU A 57 -0.38 -15.27 -11.59
C GLU A 57 -0.75 -13.97 -10.88
N ARG A 58 -2.00 -13.54 -11.02
CA ARG A 58 -2.54 -12.35 -10.36
C ARG A 58 -3.79 -12.68 -9.54
N ALA A 59 -4.10 -11.82 -8.58
CA ALA A 59 -5.32 -11.92 -7.78
C ALA A 59 -6.57 -11.60 -8.63
N VAL A 60 -7.64 -12.35 -8.41
CA VAL A 60 -8.97 -12.09 -9.00
C VAL A 60 -9.90 -11.64 -7.88
N LEU A 61 -10.57 -10.51 -8.10
CA LEU A 61 -11.59 -10.04 -7.18
C LEU A 61 -12.86 -10.87 -7.35
N GLN A 62 -13.40 -11.42 -6.27
CA GLN A 62 -14.67 -12.13 -6.29
C GLN A 62 -15.86 -11.15 -6.40
N PRO A 63 -17.07 -11.62 -6.78
CA PRO A 63 -18.24 -10.76 -6.94
C PRO A 63 -18.64 -9.97 -5.68
N ASP A 64 -18.26 -10.46 -4.51
CA ASP A 64 -18.55 -9.96 -3.17
C ASP A 64 -17.34 -9.30 -2.48
N GLU A 65 -16.25 -9.07 -3.22
CA GLU A 65 -15.05 -8.39 -2.73
C GLU A 65 -14.90 -6.99 -3.37
N ASP A 66 -14.46 -6.01 -2.58
CA ASP A 66 -14.07 -4.68 -3.04
C ASP A 66 -13.03 -4.04 -2.09
N VAL A 67 -12.73 -2.75 -2.29
CA VAL A 67 -11.81 -1.99 -1.43
C VAL A 67 -12.27 -1.97 0.04
N ILE A 68 -13.58 -1.84 0.30
CA ILE A 68 -14.13 -1.77 1.65
C ILE A 68 -13.98 -3.13 2.33
N THR A 69 -14.34 -4.23 1.65
CA THR A 69 -14.25 -5.57 2.26
C THR A 69 -12.81 -5.97 2.56
N LEU A 70 -11.88 -5.75 1.62
CA LEU A 70 -10.46 -6.02 1.82
C LEU A 70 -9.85 -5.10 2.88
N GLY A 71 -10.21 -3.81 2.85
CA GLY A 71 -9.78 -2.81 3.82
C GLY A 71 -10.25 -3.11 5.24
N ALA A 72 -11.52 -3.48 5.41
CA ALA A 72 -12.08 -3.87 6.70
C ALA A 72 -11.44 -5.15 7.25
N LEU A 73 -11.17 -6.15 6.39
CA LEU A 73 -10.45 -7.36 6.80
C LEU A 73 -9.04 -7.04 7.32
N ALA A 74 -8.29 -6.19 6.61
CA ALA A 74 -6.96 -5.77 7.04
C ALA A 74 -7.02 -4.94 8.34
N ALA A 75 -7.98 -4.03 8.43
CA ALA A 75 -8.20 -3.17 9.58
C ALA A 75 -8.54 -3.95 10.85
N GLN A 76 -9.47 -4.91 10.75
CA GLN A 76 -9.89 -5.75 11.87
C GLN A 76 -8.69 -6.49 12.47
N GLN A 77 -7.86 -7.11 11.61
CA GLN A 77 -6.64 -7.78 12.07
C GLN A 77 -5.68 -6.83 12.79
N ALA A 78 -5.45 -5.63 12.25
CA ALA A 78 -4.55 -4.65 12.86
C ALA A 78 -5.08 -4.19 14.23
N VAL A 79 -6.37 -3.89 14.35
CA VAL A 79 -7.02 -3.48 15.60
C VAL A 79 -6.96 -4.59 16.65
N GLU A 80 -7.33 -5.82 16.29
CA GLU A 80 -7.29 -6.98 17.19
C GLU A 80 -5.85 -7.27 17.68
N GLN A 81 -4.87 -7.26 16.77
CA GLN A 81 -3.47 -7.47 17.12
C GLN A 81 -2.90 -6.30 17.94
N GLY A 82 -3.39 -5.08 17.73
CA GLY A 82 -3.05 -3.90 18.53
C GLY A 82 -3.62 -3.93 19.94
N GLY A 83 -4.69 -4.71 20.17
CA GLY A 83 -5.36 -4.80 21.46
C GLY A 83 -6.02 -3.48 21.89
N ILE A 84 -6.44 -2.67 20.92
CA ILE A 84 -7.10 -1.38 21.17
C ILE A 84 -8.62 -1.55 21.13
N ALA A 85 -9.33 -0.82 22.00
CA ALA A 85 -10.79 -0.82 22.05
C ALA A 85 -11.41 0.29 21.19
N GLU A 86 -10.73 1.44 21.10
CA GLU A 86 -11.22 2.62 20.38
C GLU A 86 -10.14 3.23 19.49
N LEU A 87 -10.58 3.70 18.31
CA LEU A 87 -9.77 4.45 17.34
C LEU A 87 -10.05 5.95 17.47
N ASP A 88 -8.99 6.76 17.54
CA ASP A 88 -9.13 8.22 17.46
C ASP A 88 -9.06 8.71 16.00
N ALA A 89 -8.55 7.90 15.08
CA ALA A 89 -8.44 8.25 13.66
C ALA A 89 -8.44 7.02 12.75
N LEU A 90 -9.09 7.13 11.58
CA LEU A 90 -9.08 6.13 10.51
C LEU A 90 -9.01 6.81 9.14
N TYR A 91 -7.95 6.55 8.39
CA TYR A 91 -7.77 7.07 7.03
C TYR A 91 -7.64 5.93 6.02
N LEU A 92 -8.48 5.95 4.98
CA LEU A 92 -8.43 5.00 3.87
C LEU A 92 -7.73 5.61 2.66
N GLY A 93 -6.51 5.17 2.40
CA GLY A 93 -5.75 5.44 1.19
C GLY A 93 -6.17 4.51 0.04
N THR A 94 -6.87 5.04 -0.96
CA THR A 94 -7.29 4.27 -2.15
C THR A 94 -7.44 5.15 -3.38
N CYS A 95 -7.11 4.63 -4.57
CA CYS A 95 -7.38 5.27 -5.86
C CYS A 95 -8.48 4.57 -6.67
N THR A 96 -9.05 3.51 -6.12
CA THR A 96 -10.15 2.70 -6.69
C THR A 96 -11.39 2.72 -5.78
N ASN A 97 -11.66 3.88 -5.17
CA ASN A 97 -12.71 4.07 -4.18
C ASN A 97 -14.10 3.62 -4.70
N PRO A 98 -14.87 2.81 -3.93
CA PRO A 98 -16.25 2.44 -4.27
C PRO A 98 -17.22 3.63 -4.32
N TYR A 99 -16.94 4.70 -3.58
CA TYR A 99 -17.74 5.92 -3.56
C TYR A 99 -16.89 7.13 -3.98
N GLU A 100 -17.38 7.91 -4.95
CA GLU A 100 -16.69 9.13 -5.38
C GLU A 100 -16.91 10.32 -4.42
N SER A 101 -17.98 10.31 -3.61
CA SER A 101 -18.36 11.45 -2.76
C SER A 101 -18.39 11.19 -1.26
N ARG A 102 -19.01 10.09 -0.79
CA ARG A 102 -19.04 9.75 0.64
C ARG A 102 -17.76 9.01 1.04
N ALA A 103 -17.35 9.14 2.30
CA ALA A 103 -16.17 8.45 2.81
C ALA A 103 -16.42 6.93 2.96
N SER A 104 -15.61 6.13 2.27
CA SER A 104 -15.53 4.68 2.45
C SER A 104 -14.85 4.32 3.77
N ALA A 105 -13.91 5.15 4.25
CA ALA A 105 -13.32 5.07 5.58
C ALA A 105 -14.39 5.05 6.69
N ALA A 106 -15.45 5.84 6.57
CA ALA A 106 -16.54 5.87 7.55
C ALA A 106 -17.36 4.57 7.55
N VAL A 107 -17.46 3.89 6.41
CA VAL A 107 -18.09 2.55 6.32
C VAL A 107 -17.22 1.52 7.04
N ILE A 108 -15.90 1.56 6.83
CA ILE A 108 -14.97 0.66 7.53
C ILE A 108 -15.01 0.92 9.05
N LEU A 109 -15.04 2.19 9.49
CA LEU A 109 -15.15 2.53 10.90
C LEU A 109 -16.40 1.91 11.55
N GLU A 110 -17.56 2.00 10.89
CA GLU A 110 -18.79 1.34 11.33
C GLU A 110 -18.63 -0.18 11.44
N MET A 111 -18.00 -0.81 10.44
CA MET A 111 -17.76 -2.26 10.44
C MET A 111 -16.87 -2.73 11.60
N LEU A 112 -15.89 -1.91 12.01
CA LEU A 112 -14.99 -2.22 13.12
C LEU A 112 -15.67 -2.05 14.49
N GLY A 113 -16.71 -1.23 14.60
CA GLY A 113 -17.41 -0.94 15.86
C GLY A 113 -16.50 -0.41 16.98
N SER A 114 -15.33 0.13 16.64
CA SER A 114 -14.27 0.52 17.58
C SER A 114 -14.32 2.02 17.90
N GLY A 115 -15.51 2.53 18.17
CA GLY A 115 -15.78 3.94 18.46
C GLY A 115 -16.16 4.78 17.23
N TYR A 116 -16.89 5.86 17.46
CA TYR A 116 -17.41 6.76 16.43
C TYR A 116 -16.78 8.17 16.45
N ASP A 117 -16.09 8.52 17.54
CA ASP A 117 -15.45 9.83 17.73
C ASP A 117 -14.02 9.83 17.15
N ALA A 118 -13.92 9.67 15.82
CA ALA A 118 -12.64 9.53 15.13
C ALA A 118 -12.44 10.56 14.00
N PHE A 119 -11.19 11.03 13.82
CA PHE A 119 -10.80 11.70 12.58
C PHE A 119 -10.92 10.70 11.41
N CYS A 120 -11.79 10.97 10.44
CA CYS A 120 -12.09 10.00 9.40
C CYS A 120 -12.18 10.64 8.01
N ALA A 121 -11.40 10.13 7.05
CA ALA A 121 -11.45 10.56 5.65
C ALA A 121 -10.85 9.52 4.70
N ASP A 122 -11.24 9.62 3.43
CA ASP A 122 -10.55 8.94 2.33
C ASP A 122 -9.41 9.82 1.82
N VAL A 123 -8.28 9.20 1.48
CA VAL A 123 -7.06 9.83 0.98
C VAL A 123 -6.76 9.26 -0.40
N GLN A 124 -6.53 10.12 -1.39
CA GLN A 124 -6.29 9.67 -2.76
C GLN A 124 -5.10 10.40 -3.37
N PHE A 125 -4.08 9.61 -3.71
CA PHE A 125 -3.01 9.94 -4.63
C PHE A 125 -2.45 8.64 -5.22
N ALA A 126 -3.16 8.05 -6.17
CA ALA A 126 -2.74 6.87 -6.92
C ALA A 126 -2.14 5.77 -6.01
N GLY A 127 -1.06 5.11 -6.43
CA GLY A 127 -0.39 4.05 -5.67
C GLY A 127 0.28 4.48 -4.35
N LYS A 128 0.41 5.78 -4.07
CA LYS A 128 0.96 6.29 -2.79
C LYS A 128 -0.13 6.65 -1.76
N SER A 129 -1.42 6.46 -2.07
CA SER A 129 -2.52 6.82 -1.16
C SER A 129 -2.37 6.18 0.21
N GLY A 130 -1.92 4.92 0.28
CA GLY A 130 -1.70 4.20 1.53
C GLY A 130 -0.58 4.79 2.40
N THR A 131 0.55 5.21 1.79
CA THR A 131 1.63 5.87 2.55
C THR A 131 1.28 7.29 2.95
N SER A 132 0.50 8.01 2.14
CA SER A 132 -0.01 9.32 2.51
C SER A 132 -0.98 9.22 3.69
N ALA A 133 -1.86 8.20 3.72
CA ALA A 133 -2.70 7.90 4.89
C ALA A 133 -1.85 7.55 6.14
N LEU A 134 -0.79 6.76 5.97
CA LEU A 134 0.17 6.44 7.04
C LEU A 134 0.83 7.70 7.62
N GLN A 135 1.27 8.64 6.77
CA GLN A 135 1.84 9.91 7.22
C GLN A 135 0.83 10.79 7.96
N ILE A 136 -0.44 10.84 7.52
CA ILE A 136 -1.51 11.58 8.20
C ILE A 136 -1.76 10.99 9.59
N GLY A 137 -1.92 9.67 9.68
CA GLY A 137 -2.09 8.98 10.96
C GLY A 137 -0.91 9.22 11.90
N HIS A 138 0.33 9.13 11.40
CA HIS A 138 1.53 9.42 12.16
C HIS A 138 1.54 10.87 12.65
N ALA A 139 1.17 11.84 11.81
CA ALA A 139 1.12 13.25 12.20
C ALA A 139 0.12 13.52 13.33
N LEU A 140 -1.05 12.87 13.32
CA LEU A 140 -2.04 12.98 14.39
C LEU A 140 -1.52 12.38 15.70
N VAL A 141 -0.87 11.21 15.65
CA VAL A 141 -0.28 10.58 16.85
C VAL A 141 0.91 11.39 17.38
N ALA A 142 1.79 11.87 16.50
CA ALA A 142 2.96 12.67 16.88
C ALA A 142 2.60 14.04 17.47
N SER A 143 1.56 14.70 16.93
CA SER A 143 1.05 15.96 17.46
C SER A 143 0.26 15.81 18.77
N GLY A 144 -0.20 14.59 19.07
CA GLY A 144 -1.05 14.30 20.24
C GLY A 144 -2.53 14.59 20.02
N MET A 145 -2.95 14.80 18.77
CA MET A 145 -4.36 14.91 18.39
C MET A 145 -5.08 13.56 18.41
N ALA A 146 -4.33 12.47 18.24
CA ALA A 146 -4.81 11.09 18.36
C ALA A 146 -3.86 10.28 19.25
N ARG A 147 -4.35 9.25 19.93
CA ARG A 147 -3.53 8.22 20.59
C ARG A 147 -3.33 7.03 19.67
N ASN A 148 -4.41 6.57 19.03
CA ASN A 148 -4.43 5.44 18.12
C ASN A 148 -4.98 5.89 16.76
N ALA A 149 -4.16 5.78 15.72
CA ALA A 149 -4.56 6.11 14.35
C ALA A 149 -4.38 4.91 13.43
N LEU A 150 -5.42 4.55 12.68
CA LEU A 150 -5.38 3.48 11.71
C LEU A 150 -5.22 4.04 10.29
N ALA A 151 -4.17 3.61 9.61
CA ALA A 151 -3.96 3.91 8.19
C ALA A 151 -4.18 2.66 7.35
N ILE A 152 -5.02 2.74 6.33
CA ILE A 152 -5.34 1.64 5.43
C ILE A 152 -4.90 2.02 4.03
N GLY A 153 -4.10 1.18 3.37
CA GLY A 153 -3.84 1.26 1.93
C GLY A 153 -4.54 0.10 1.23
N ALA A 154 -5.49 0.38 0.34
CA ALA A 154 -6.26 -0.66 -0.35
C ALA A 154 -6.62 -0.26 -1.77
N ASP A 155 -6.47 -1.18 -2.72
CA ASP A 155 -6.90 -0.98 -4.10
C ASP A 155 -7.34 -2.28 -4.77
N THR A 156 -8.30 -2.14 -5.69
CA THR A 156 -8.74 -3.18 -6.61
C THR A 156 -8.34 -2.84 -8.04
N ILE A 157 -7.03 -2.78 -8.31
CA ILE A 157 -6.49 -2.41 -9.63
C ILE A 157 -7.08 -3.31 -10.73
N ASN A 158 -7.20 -4.61 -10.48
CA ASN A 158 -7.84 -5.57 -11.37
C ASN A 158 -9.25 -5.14 -11.80
N ARG A 159 -10.13 -4.69 -10.90
CA ARG A 159 -11.49 -4.21 -11.21
C ARG A 159 -11.47 -2.97 -12.13
N ASN A 160 -10.42 -2.18 -12.04
CA ASN A 160 -10.21 -0.90 -12.72
C ASN A 160 -9.17 -0.97 -13.85
N THR A 161 -8.80 -2.17 -14.32
CA THR A 161 -8.03 -2.40 -15.54
C THR A 161 -8.92 -3.03 -16.61
N ALA A 162 -8.90 -2.47 -17.82
CA ALA A 162 -9.76 -2.91 -18.92
C ALA A 162 -9.34 -4.30 -19.46
N PRO A 163 -10.28 -5.14 -19.91
CA PRO A 163 -9.95 -6.33 -20.71
C PRO A 163 -9.14 -5.96 -21.95
N GLY A 164 -8.04 -6.67 -22.19
CA GLY A 164 -7.13 -6.45 -23.32
C GLY A 164 -6.10 -5.34 -23.12
N ASP A 165 -6.12 -4.65 -21.98
CA ASP A 165 -5.04 -3.74 -21.60
C ASP A 165 -3.72 -4.50 -21.40
N LEU A 166 -2.59 -3.89 -21.76
CA LEU A 166 -1.26 -4.52 -21.62
C LEU A 166 -0.90 -4.83 -20.15
N THR A 167 -1.58 -4.19 -19.20
CA THR A 167 -1.41 -4.40 -17.76
C THR A 167 -2.36 -5.44 -17.16
N GLU A 168 -3.35 -5.93 -17.91
CA GLU A 168 -4.40 -6.83 -17.40
C GLU A 168 -3.82 -8.10 -16.76
N ALA A 169 -2.78 -8.68 -17.36
CA ALA A 169 -2.18 -9.93 -16.90
C ALA A 169 -1.57 -9.85 -15.50
N TYR A 170 -1.27 -8.66 -15.00
CA TYR A 170 -0.66 -8.44 -13.68
C TYR A 170 -1.41 -7.41 -12.83
N ALA A 171 -2.63 -7.00 -13.23
CA ALA A 171 -3.49 -6.20 -12.38
C ALA A 171 -4.07 -7.07 -11.26
N GLY A 172 -3.87 -6.66 -10.00
CA GLY A 172 -4.29 -7.40 -8.81
C GLY A 172 -5.18 -6.59 -7.89
N ALA A 173 -5.33 -7.04 -6.65
CA ALA A 173 -6.03 -6.32 -5.60
C ALA A 173 -5.47 -6.71 -4.24
N GLY A 174 -5.55 -5.79 -3.28
CA GLY A 174 -5.14 -6.06 -1.91
C GLY A 174 -5.34 -4.86 -1.01
N ALA A 175 -5.24 -5.13 0.29
CA ALA A 175 -5.32 -4.16 1.36
C ALA A 175 -4.26 -4.45 2.43
N ALA A 176 -3.76 -3.39 3.04
CA ALA A 176 -2.89 -3.43 4.21
C ALA A 176 -3.36 -2.34 5.19
N ALA A 177 -3.37 -2.65 6.47
CA ALA A 177 -3.69 -1.70 7.54
C ALA A 177 -2.54 -1.66 8.54
N LEU A 178 -2.18 -0.45 8.97
CA LEU A 178 -1.13 -0.19 9.95
C LEU A 178 -1.73 0.64 11.09
N LEU A 179 -1.66 0.11 12.30
CA LEU A 179 -2.05 0.83 13.50
C LEU A 179 -0.86 1.61 14.05
N LEU A 180 -1.07 2.90 14.32
CA LEU A 180 -0.06 3.82 14.82
C LEU A 180 -0.37 4.23 16.25
N GLY A 181 0.68 4.36 17.06
CA GLY A 181 0.57 4.73 18.47
C GLY A 181 1.88 5.22 19.06
N ARG A 182 1.95 5.20 20.39
CA ARG A 182 3.13 5.59 21.20
C ARG A 182 3.68 4.46 22.07
N ASP A 183 2.88 3.43 22.30
CA ASP A 183 3.17 2.33 23.20
C ASP A 183 3.29 1.01 22.43
N ASN A 184 4.14 0.10 22.89
CA ASN A 184 4.35 -1.23 22.29
C ASN A 184 4.66 -1.16 20.77
N LEU A 185 5.41 -0.14 20.35
CA LEU A 185 5.80 0.05 18.95
C LEU A 185 6.62 -1.14 18.49
N ILE A 186 6.26 -1.77 17.36
CA ILE A 186 7.07 -2.80 16.69
C ILE A 186 8.06 -2.19 15.69
N ALA A 187 7.77 -0.98 15.20
CA ALA A 187 8.66 -0.19 14.38
C ALA A 187 8.45 1.31 14.66
N GLU A 188 9.53 2.00 15.04
CA GLU A 188 9.55 3.44 15.27
C GLU A 188 9.58 4.20 13.94
N PHE A 189 8.90 5.34 13.87
CA PHE A 189 8.92 6.22 12.71
C PHE A 189 10.03 7.27 12.87
N ASP A 190 11.12 7.13 12.12
CA ASP A 190 12.31 7.98 12.28
C ASP A 190 12.18 9.30 11.51
N GLY A 191 11.53 9.26 10.35
CA GLY A 191 11.32 10.44 9.53
C GLY A 191 10.73 10.12 8.18
N SER A 192 10.24 11.17 7.51
CA SER A 192 9.70 11.08 6.17
C SER A 192 10.02 12.30 5.31
N PHE A 193 9.91 12.10 4.00
CA PHE A 193 10.04 13.12 2.98
C PHE A 193 9.10 12.79 1.81
N SER A 194 8.39 13.78 1.29
CA SER A 194 7.45 13.59 0.18
C SER A 194 7.71 14.61 -0.93
N CYS A 195 7.47 14.21 -2.18
CA CYS A 195 7.46 15.10 -3.33
C CYS A 195 6.27 14.81 -4.25
N ALA A 196 5.93 15.80 -5.08
CA ALA A 196 4.91 15.69 -6.10
C ALA A 196 5.19 16.67 -7.25
N ALA A 197 4.67 16.35 -8.43
CA ALA A 197 4.69 17.16 -9.64
C ALA A 197 3.46 16.80 -10.50
N ASP A 198 3.18 17.59 -11.53
CA ASP A 198 2.19 17.25 -12.55
C ASP A 198 2.88 16.43 -13.67
N VAL A 199 2.64 15.12 -13.66
CA VAL A 199 3.17 14.13 -14.60
C VAL A 199 2.07 13.13 -14.90
N ALA A 200 1.39 13.30 -16.03
CA ALA A 200 0.27 12.45 -16.43
C ALA A 200 0.72 11.10 -17.05
N ASP A 201 1.59 10.34 -16.38
CA ASP A 201 2.06 9.02 -16.82
C ASP A 201 0.93 7.96 -16.77
N ASN A 202 0.03 8.08 -15.80
CA ASN A 202 -1.27 7.44 -15.76
C ASN A 202 -2.32 8.41 -15.21
N ILE A 203 -3.57 8.25 -15.66
CA ILE A 203 -4.72 9.05 -15.21
C ILE A 203 -6.00 8.21 -15.15
N ARG A 204 -6.98 8.69 -14.40
CA ARG A 204 -8.37 8.22 -14.45
C ARG A 204 -9.30 9.41 -14.29
N PRO A 205 -9.82 9.99 -15.38
CA PRO A 205 -10.80 11.07 -15.32
C PRO A 205 -12.03 10.68 -14.48
N GLN A 206 -12.72 11.66 -13.91
CA GLN A 206 -13.97 11.42 -13.18
C GLN A 206 -14.99 10.66 -14.04
N GLY A 207 -15.70 9.70 -13.46
CA GLY A 207 -16.65 8.82 -14.17
C GLY A 207 -16.02 7.69 -14.98
N GLU A 208 -14.72 7.71 -15.26
CA GLU A 208 -14.04 6.60 -15.93
C GLU A 208 -13.78 5.45 -14.94
N ARG A 209 -14.18 4.24 -15.34
CA ARG A 209 -13.91 3.01 -14.58
C ARG A 209 -12.43 2.64 -14.65
N TYR A 210 -11.83 2.71 -15.84
CA TYR A 210 -10.53 2.12 -16.10
C TYR A 210 -9.40 3.14 -16.01
N ILE A 211 -8.32 2.77 -15.31
CA ILE A 211 -7.07 3.55 -15.28
C ILE A 211 -6.43 3.50 -16.67
N ARG A 212 -5.93 4.65 -17.14
CA ARG A 212 -5.38 4.81 -18.49
C ARG A 212 -3.91 5.19 -18.41
N SER A 213 -3.09 4.65 -19.32
CA SER A 213 -1.72 5.11 -19.51
C SER A 213 -1.71 6.40 -20.33
N GLY A 214 -0.90 7.39 -19.94
CA GLY A 214 -0.72 8.63 -20.70
C GLY A 214 0.25 8.51 -21.86
N MET A 215 1.05 7.44 -21.90
CA MET A 215 2.02 7.13 -22.96
C MET A 215 2.29 5.63 -23.06
N GLY A 216 3.15 5.21 -24.00
CA GLY A 216 3.58 3.82 -24.13
C GLY A 216 4.29 3.30 -22.88
N LEU A 217 4.11 2.02 -22.56
CA LEU A 217 4.82 1.37 -21.46
C LEU A 217 6.30 1.19 -21.82
N GLY A 218 7.20 1.34 -20.85
CA GLY A 218 8.64 1.16 -21.06
C GLY A 218 9.48 2.06 -20.16
N SER A 219 10.79 2.01 -20.36
CA SER A 219 11.76 2.80 -19.60
C SER A 219 11.55 4.30 -19.71
N ASP A 220 11.13 4.80 -20.88
CA ASP A 220 10.91 6.24 -21.09
C ASP A 220 9.75 6.78 -20.23
N LYS A 221 8.72 5.97 -20.04
CA LYS A 221 7.62 6.29 -19.12
C LYS A 221 8.09 6.20 -17.67
N ASN A 222 8.84 5.16 -17.33
CA ASN A 222 9.32 4.95 -15.97
C ASN A 222 10.28 6.06 -15.52
N SER A 223 11.14 6.55 -16.41
CA SER A 223 12.17 7.55 -16.09
C SER A 223 11.56 8.88 -15.66
N ILE A 224 10.51 9.36 -16.34
CA ILE A 224 9.89 10.67 -16.05
C ILE A 224 8.98 10.68 -14.82
N GLY A 225 8.49 9.51 -14.40
CA GLY A 225 7.55 9.35 -13.29
C GLY A 225 8.16 8.52 -12.16
N LEU A 226 8.04 7.20 -12.28
CA LEU A 226 8.43 6.22 -11.27
C LEU A 226 9.86 6.43 -10.74
N GLU A 227 10.86 6.55 -11.62
CA GLU A 227 12.26 6.67 -11.22
C GLU A 227 12.56 8.06 -10.64
N GLU A 228 12.21 9.13 -11.36
CA GLU A 228 12.46 10.52 -10.95
C GLU A 228 11.83 10.85 -9.58
N GLN A 229 10.54 10.54 -9.39
CA GLN A 229 9.85 10.86 -8.14
C GLN A 229 10.36 10.01 -6.97
N THR A 230 10.57 8.71 -7.18
CA THR A 230 11.10 7.83 -6.14
C THR A 230 12.51 8.25 -5.74
N ALA A 231 13.39 8.55 -6.70
CA ALA A 231 14.74 9.01 -6.43
C ALA A 231 14.74 10.33 -5.67
N ARG A 232 13.89 11.28 -6.08
CA ARG A 232 13.75 12.57 -5.39
C ARG A 232 13.32 12.41 -3.94
N ALA A 233 12.33 11.56 -3.67
CA ALA A 233 11.85 11.35 -2.30
C ALA A 233 12.91 10.67 -1.42
N VAL A 234 13.56 9.62 -1.95
CA VAL A 234 14.61 8.87 -1.23
C VAL A 234 15.83 9.75 -0.95
N HIS A 235 16.34 10.48 -1.93
CA HIS A 235 17.45 11.41 -1.73
C HIS A 235 17.09 12.55 -0.78
N GLY A 236 15.84 13.04 -0.81
CA GLY A 236 15.33 14.01 0.13
C GLY A 236 15.35 13.50 1.58
N LEU A 237 14.92 12.26 1.79
CA LEU A 237 14.95 11.61 3.10
C LEU A 237 16.39 11.34 3.58
N PHE A 238 17.26 10.82 2.71
CA PHE A 238 18.68 10.61 2.99
C PHE A 238 19.37 11.89 3.43
N LYS A 239 19.15 13.00 2.70
CA LYS A 239 19.68 14.31 3.07
C LYS A 239 19.16 14.78 4.43
N LYS A 240 17.86 14.57 4.71
CA LYS A 240 17.22 14.97 5.97
C LYS A 240 17.77 14.19 7.17
N LEU A 241 18.05 12.90 7.00
CA LEU A 241 18.52 12.01 8.07
C LEU A 241 20.04 11.85 8.14
N GLY A 242 20.78 12.38 7.15
CA GLY A 242 22.23 12.21 7.05
C GLY A 242 22.63 10.75 6.78
N THR A 243 21.80 10.01 6.04
CA THR A 243 22.01 8.57 5.74
C THR A 243 22.19 8.33 4.24
N SER A 244 22.51 7.09 3.89
CA SER A 244 22.65 6.55 2.54
C SER A 244 21.95 5.19 2.41
N SER A 245 21.96 4.57 1.23
CA SER A 245 21.39 3.23 1.03
C SER A 245 22.05 2.15 1.89
N HIS A 246 23.31 2.33 2.30
CA HIS A 246 24.07 1.37 3.11
C HIS A 246 23.65 1.37 4.59
N ASP A 247 22.92 2.39 5.05
CA ASP A 247 22.48 2.54 6.43
C ASP A 247 21.16 1.81 6.73
N TYR A 248 20.55 1.17 5.74
CA TYR A 248 19.28 0.46 5.87
C TYR A 248 19.46 -1.04 5.65
N ASP A 249 18.85 -1.88 6.47
CA ASP A 249 18.83 -3.33 6.28
C ASP A 249 17.89 -3.74 5.15
N TYR A 250 16.80 -2.99 5.00
CA TYR A 250 15.73 -3.27 4.04
C TYR A 250 15.33 -2.02 3.26
N ALA A 251 14.97 -2.21 1.99
CA ALA A 251 14.33 -1.18 1.19
C ALA A 251 13.08 -1.74 0.49
N VAL A 252 11.95 -1.08 0.74
CA VAL A 252 10.63 -1.43 0.22
C VAL A 252 10.21 -0.34 -0.77
N PHE A 253 9.83 -0.75 -1.97
CA PHE A 253 9.37 0.15 -3.02
C PHE A 253 7.93 -0.18 -3.44
N GLN A 254 7.32 0.71 -4.22
CA GLN A 254 6.09 0.40 -4.97
C GLN A 254 6.26 -0.94 -5.71
N GLN A 255 5.25 -1.81 -5.62
CA GLN A 255 5.38 -3.19 -6.09
C GLN A 255 4.23 -3.59 -7.03
N ASN A 256 4.02 -2.79 -8.07
CA ASN A 256 3.12 -3.16 -9.17
C ASN A 256 3.62 -4.40 -9.94
N LEU A 257 4.94 -4.62 -9.93
CA LEU A 257 5.65 -5.76 -10.48
C LEU A 257 6.76 -6.19 -9.52
N VAL A 258 7.22 -7.44 -9.61
CA VAL A 258 8.40 -7.92 -8.86
C VAL A 258 9.68 -7.25 -9.36
N SER A 259 9.74 -6.90 -10.64
CA SER A 259 10.88 -6.20 -11.24
C SER A 259 11.04 -4.76 -10.74
N THR A 260 9.95 -4.09 -10.35
CA THR A 260 9.97 -2.66 -10.00
C THR A 260 10.87 -2.36 -8.80
N PRO A 261 10.72 -3.02 -7.62
CA PRO A 261 11.63 -2.79 -6.49
C PRO A 261 13.08 -3.14 -6.81
N ARG A 262 13.33 -4.19 -7.61
CA ARG A 262 14.68 -4.59 -8.00
C ARG A 262 15.34 -3.54 -8.89
N SER A 263 14.57 -2.96 -9.81
CA SER A 263 15.05 -1.92 -10.72
C SER A 263 15.33 -0.61 -9.96
N LEU A 264 14.39 -0.16 -9.14
CA LEU A 264 14.54 1.04 -8.30
C LEU A 264 15.68 0.86 -7.29
N GLY A 265 15.76 -0.29 -6.63
CA GLY A 265 16.83 -0.61 -5.71
C GLY A 265 18.21 -0.47 -6.36
N ARG A 266 18.39 -1.03 -7.56
CA ARG A 266 19.64 -0.86 -8.33
C ARG A 266 19.92 0.60 -8.68
N HIS A 267 18.91 1.34 -9.15
CA HIS A 267 19.04 2.75 -9.53
C HIS A 267 19.45 3.62 -8.34
N LEU A 268 19.01 3.26 -7.13
CA LEU A 268 19.24 4.01 -5.89
C LEU A 268 20.40 3.46 -5.04
N GLY A 269 21.18 2.52 -5.56
CA GLY A 269 22.36 1.98 -4.89
C GLY A 269 22.05 1.01 -3.74
N PHE A 270 20.89 0.36 -3.76
CA PHE A 270 20.57 -0.77 -2.87
C PHE A 270 21.00 -2.10 -3.48
N GLU A 271 21.42 -3.01 -2.60
CA GLU A 271 21.77 -4.38 -2.94
C GLU A 271 20.53 -5.28 -2.96
N PRO A 272 20.50 -6.35 -3.79
CA PRO A 272 19.36 -7.26 -3.87
C PRO A 272 18.91 -7.82 -2.51
N ARG A 273 19.85 -8.13 -1.60
CA ARG A 273 19.54 -8.64 -0.26
C ARG A 273 18.69 -7.69 0.59
N GLN A 274 18.75 -6.38 0.33
CA GLN A 274 17.91 -5.37 1.01
C GLN A 274 16.49 -5.33 0.43
N ILE A 275 16.30 -5.81 -0.81
CA ILE A 275 15.03 -5.74 -1.56
C ILE A 275 14.22 -7.04 -1.45
N GLU A 276 14.86 -8.19 -1.65
CA GLU A 276 14.20 -9.51 -1.70
C GLU A 276 13.26 -9.80 -0.51
N PRO A 277 13.59 -9.42 0.74
CA PRO A 277 12.68 -9.55 1.89
C PRO A 277 11.29 -8.91 1.70
N GLY A 278 11.18 -7.82 0.94
CA GLY A 278 9.92 -7.12 0.70
C GLY A 278 9.12 -7.66 -0.49
N ILE A 279 9.65 -8.62 -1.25
CA ILE A 279 9.00 -9.12 -2.47
C ILE A 279 7.87 -10.11 -2.13
N TYR A 280 6.67 -9.84 -2.66
CA TYR A 280 5.48 -10.68 -2.50
C TYR A 280 4.63 -10.80 -3.79
N ALA A 281 4.74 -9.85 -4.72
CA ALA A 281 3.73 -9.65 -5.78
C ALA A 281 3.68 -10.71 -6.88
N GLY A 282 4.64 -11.65 -6.94
CA GLY A 282 4.75 -12.62 -8.03
C GLY A 282 3.52 -13.49 -8.26
N SER A 283 2.71 -13.68 -7.21
CA SER A 283 1.43 -14.40 -7.25
C SER A 283 0.21 -13.54 -6.92
N VAL A 284 0.33 -12.22 -6.96
CA VAL A 284 -0.75 -11.28 -6.60
C VAL A 284 -0.98 -10.24 -7.67
N GLY A 285 0.09 -9.76 -8.31
CA GLY A 285 0.04 -8.61 -9.20
C GLY A 285 0.01 -7.27 -8.46
N ASP A 286 -0.34 -6.21 -9.18
CA ASP A 286 -0.40 -4.85 -8.69
C ASP A 286 -1.56 -4.64 -7.71
N THR A 287 -1.24 -4.36 -6.45
CA THR A 287 -2.21 -4.05 -5.40
C THR A 287 -2.28 -2.55 -5.10
N GLY A 288 -1.79 -1.69 -6.00
CA GLY A 288 -1.89 -0.24 -5.91
C GLY A 288 -1.36 0.33 -4.60
N SER A 289 -2.23 1.07 -3.90
CA SER A 289 -1.98 1.72 -2.61
C SER A 289 -1.55 0.77 -1.49
N ALA A 290 -1.91 -0.52 -1.59
CA ALA A 290 -1.47 -1.51 -0.62
C ALA A 290 -0.04 -1.99 -0.87
N SER A 291 0.51 -1.83 -2.08
CA SER A 291 1.76 -2.50 -2.47
C SER A 291 3.00 -2.13 -1.65
N PRO A 292 3.30 -0.85 -1.36
CA PRO A 292 4.42 -0.52 -0.48
C PRO A 292 4.18 -1.01 0.95
N LEU A 293 2.93 -1.03 1.42
CA LEU A 293 2.59 -1.45 2.78
C LEU A 293 2.64 -2.97 2.94
N LEU A 294 2.19 -3.75 1.97
CA LEU A 294 2.33 -5.21 1.94
C LEU A 294 3.80 -5.62 1.88
N GLY A 295 4.63 -4.88 1.13
CA GLY A 295 6.08 -5.06 1.14
C GLY A 295 6.69 -4.80 2.52
N LEU A 296 6.24 -3.76 3.22
CA LEU A 296 6.66 -3.47 4.60
C LEU A 296 6.25 -4.58 5.56
N ILE A 297 5.00 -5.04 5.48
CA ILE A 297 4.49 -6.14 6.30
C ILE A 297 5.34 -7.40 6.09
N ASN A 298 5.65 -7.76 4.84
CA ASN A 298 6.47 -8.92 4.52
C ASN A 298 7.90 -8.80 5.08
N VAL A 299 8.43 -7.58 5.19
CA VAL A 299 9.71 -7.33 5.89
C VAL A 299 9.52 -7.50 7.41
N LEU A 300 8.51 -6.88 8.01
CA LEU A 300 8.26 -6.93 9.46
C LEU A 300 7.96 -8.35 9.97
N ASP A 301 7.41 -9.23 9.13
CA ASP A 301 7.21 -10.65 9.45
C ASP A 301 8.52 -11.40 9.79
N GLN A 302 9.68 -10.90 9.33
CA GLN A 302 10.98 -11.56 9.46
C GLN A 302 12.12 -10.65 9.91
N ALA A 303 11.83 -9.37 10.20
CA ALA A 303 12.82 -8.42 10.69
C ALA A 303 13.21 -8.71 12.14
N ARG A 304 14.38 -8.19 12.54
CA ARG A 304 14.96 -8.29 13.87
C ARG A 304 15.07 -6.90 14.52
N PRO A 305 15.09 -6.82 15.85
CA PRO A 305 15.26 -5.56 16.55
C PRO A 305 16.52 -4.80 16.12
N GLY A 306 16.41 -3.47 16.04
CA GLY A 306 17.47 -2.56 15.64
C GLY A 306 17.67 -2.42 14.12
N GLN A 307 17.05 -3.26 13.30
CA GLN A 307 17.17 -3.16 11.85
C GLN A 307 16.40 -1.96 11.30
N LYS A 308 16.94 -1.36 10.25
CA LYS A 308 16.41 -0.16 9.61
C LYS A 308 15.74 -0.46 8.28
N ILE A 309 14.60 0.17 8.06
CA ILE A 309 13.78 -0.01 6.87
C ILE A 309 13.59 1.33 6.17
N LEU A 310 13.98 1.41 4.90
CA LEU A 310 13.49 2.45 4.00
C LEU A 310 12.22 1.94 3.32
N LEU A 311 11.18 2.74 3.31
CA LEU A 311 10.00 2.54 2.47
C LEU A 311 9.84 3.74 1.55
N SER A 312 9.69 3.51 0.24
CA SER A 312 9.40 4.55 -0.74
C SER A 312 8.30 4.14 -1.71
N SER A 313 7.14 4.80 -1.63
CA SER A 313 6.01 4.54 -2.53
C SER A 313 6.02 5.43 -3.76
N TYR A 314 5.19 5.08 -4.74
CA TYR A 314 4.98 5.89 -5.93
C TYR A 314 3.49 5.95 -6.28
N GLY A 315 2.99 7.15 -6.55
CA GLY A 315 1.70 7.35 -7.19
C GLY A 315 1.88 8.12 -8.49
N PHE A 316 1.30 7.60 -9.56
CA PHE A 316 1.23 8.29 -10.84
C PHE A 316 0.45 9.61 -10.74
N GLY A 317 0.73 10.55 -11.65
CA GLY A 317 0.15 11.89 -11.65
C GLY A 317 1.08 13.08 -11.38
N ALA A 318 2.24 13.05 -10.71
CA ALA A 318 2.88 11.96 -9.97
C ALA A 318 3.56 12.47 -8.68
N GLY A 319 3.86 11.56 -7.76
CA GLY A 319 4.58 11.85 -6.54
C GLY A 319 5.07 10.60 -5.81
N SER A 320 5.86 10.81 -4.77
CA SER A 320 6.45 9.73 -3.97
C SER A 320 6.50 10.12 -2.49
N ASP A 321 6.34 9.15 -1.60
CA ASP A 321 6.56 9.28 -0.16
C ASP A 321 7.69 8.35 0.26
N ALA A 322 8.73 8.88 0.90
CA ALA A 322 9.79 8.12 1.54
C ALA A 322 9.64 8.19 3.07
N ILE A 323 9.79 7.04 3.75
CA ILE A 323 9.66 6.87 5.20
C ILE A 323 10.80 5.98 5.68
N ALA A 324 11.45 6.37 6.78
CA ALA A 324 12.45 5.57 7.48
C ALA A 324 11.83 5.03 8.78
N LEU A 325 12.07 3.74 9.05
CA LEU A 325 11.64 3.08 10.27
C LEU A 325 12.79 2.30 10.92
N THR A 326 12.73 2.19 12.25
CA THR A 326 13.63 1.33 13.05
C THR A 326 12.80 0.28 13.80
N VAL A 327 13.11 -0.99 13.59
CA VAL A 327 12.42 -2.11 14.23
C VAL A 327 12.80 -2.19 15.71
N THR A 328 11.83 -2.41 16.59
CA THR A 328 12.04 -2.47 18.05
C THR A 328 12.11 -3.91 18.56
N ASP A 329 12.40 -4.08 19.86
CA ASP A 329 12.35 -5.38 20.53
C ASP A 329 10.93 -6.00 20.55
N ALA A 330 9.87 -5.18 20.51
CA ALA A 330 8.49 -5.65 20.56
C ALA A 330 8.11 -6.53 19.35
N ILE A 331 8.87 -6.43 18.24
CA ILE A 331 8.64 -7.24 17.04
C ILE A 331 8.72 -8.75 17.34
N LEU A 332 9.58 -9.17 18.28
CA LEU A 332 9.80 -10.60 18.56
C LEU A 332 8.56 -11.23 19.21
N ALA A 333 7.93 -10.52 20.15
CA ALA A 333 6.68 -10.96 20.75
C ALA A 333 5.51 -10.88 19.75
N TYR A 334 5.53 -9.85 18.89
CA TYR A 334 4.54 -9.69 17.83
C TYR A 334 4.54 -10.84 16.82
N GLN A 335 5.72 -11.23 16.34
CA GLN A 335 5.89 -12.29 15.34
C GLN A 335 5.42 -13.67 15.83
N GLN A 336 5.41 -13.93 17.14
CA GLN A 336 4.94 -15.20 17.70
C GLN A 336 3.42 -15.40 17.62
N ARG A 337 2.65 -14.31 17.50
CA ARG A 337 1.18 -14.32 17.52
C ARG A 337 0.53 -13.92 16.19
N THR A 338 1.32 -13.47 15.22
CA THR A 338 0.82 -13.11 13.89
C THR A 338 1.07 -14.24 12.89
N LYS A 339 0.19 -14.34 11.89
CA LYS A 339 0.41 -15.21 10.73
C LYS A 339 1.19 -14.39 9.69
N PRO A 340 2.31 -14.88 9.15
CA PRO A 340 3.06 -14.12 8.16
C PRO A 340 2.32 -14.05 6.82
N LEU A 341 2.45 -12.94 6.11
CA LEU A 341 1.82 -12.67 4.81
C LEU A 341 2.09 -13.80 3.81
N ARG A 342 3.34 -14.28 3.76
CA ARG A 342 3.74 -15.39 2.88
C ARG A 342 2.89 -16.65 3.07
N LYS A 343 2.47 -16.95 4.30
CA LYS A 343 1.59 -18.09 4.61
C LYS A 343 0.15 -17.87 4.16
N VAL A 344 -0.29 -16.62 4.03
CA VAL A 344 -1.63 -16.29 3.55
C VAL A 344 -1.70 -16.34 2.03
N LEU A 345 -0.61 -15.97 1.35
CA LEU A 345 -0.47 -16.10 -0.11
C LEU A 345 -0.51 -17.54 -0.62
N GLU A 346 -0.26 -18.52 0.25
CA GLU A 346 -0.40 -19.95 -0.07
C GLU A 346 -1.88 -20.38 -0.23
N ASN A 347 -2.84 -19.64 0.36
CA ASN A 347 -4.26 -19.93 0.23
C ASN A 347 -4.83 -19.35 -1.06
N LYS A 348 -4.97 -20.20 -2.09
CA LYS A 348 -5.46 -19.76 -3.41
C LYS A 348 -6.42 -20.73 -4.06
N VAL A 349 -7.35 -20.16 -4.84
CA VAL A 349 -8.31 -20.87 -5.69
C VAL A 349 -8.13 -20.41 -7.13
N TYR A 350 -7.75 -21.31 -8.03
CA TYR A 350 -7.60 -20.95 -9.45
C TYR A 350 -8.97 -20.80 -10.13
N VAL A 351 -9.06 -19.80 -11.00
CA VAL A 351 -10.19 -19.60 -11.92
C VAL A 351 -9.67 -19.42 -13.34
N ASP A 352 -10.49 -19.75 -14.34
CA ASP A 352 -10.16 -19.49 -15.75
C ASP A 352 -10.45 -18.03 -16.15
N TYR A 353 -10.02 -17.63 -17.35
CA TYR A 353 -10.20 -16.25 -17.84
C TYR A 353 -11.67 -15.84 -17.87
N GLY A 354 -12.55 -16.69 -18.41
CA GLY A 354 -13.99 -16.38 -18.51
C GLY A 354 -14.65 -16.17 -17.14
N THR A 355 -14.30 -17.02 -16.16
CA THR A 355 -14.75 -16.88 -14.78
C THR A 355 -14.19 -15.62 -14.13
N SER A 356 -12.94 -15.26 -14.40
CA SER A 356 -12.35 -14.02 -13.88
C SER A 356 -13.06 -12.77 -14.40
N ILE A 357 -13.38 -12.73 -15.71
CA ILE A 357 -14.11 -11.63 -16.35
C ILE A 357 -15.56 -11.55 -15.83
N LYS A 358 -16.18 -12.69 -15.53
CA LYS A 358 -17.48 -12.77 -14.85
C LYS A 358 -17.41 -12.16 -13.45
N TYR A 359 -16.46 -12.60 -12.63
CA TYR A 359 -16.34 -12.20 -11.24
C TYR A 359 -16.02 -10.72 -11.07
N GLU A 360 -15.16 -10.18 -11.94
CA GLU A 360 -14.76 -8.77 -11.92
C GLU A 360 -15.76 -7.86 -12.66
N PHE A 361 -16.91 -8.39 -13.08
CA PHE A 361 -17.97 -7.67 -13.81
C PHE A 361 -17.44 -6.94 -15.06
N LYS A 362 -16.66 -7.64 -15.88
CA LYS A 362 -16.02 -7.10 -17.09
C LYS A 362 -16.67 -7.54 -18.40
N TYR A 363 -17.64 -8.45 -18.35
CA TYR A 363 -18.52 -8.68 -19.50
C TYR A 363 -19.41 -7.45 -19.74
N LEU A 364 -19.60 -7.09 -21.01
CA LEU A 364 -20.62 -6.13 -21.39
C LEU A 364 -22.00 -6.78 -21.23
N ARG A 365 -22.74 -6.36 -20.20
CA ARG A 365 -24.08 -6.87 -19.88
C ARG A 365 -25.13 -5.81 -20.19
N ALA A 366 -26.40 -6.21 -20.19
CA ALA A 366 -27.52 -5.28 -20.25
C ALA A 366 -27.44 -4.30 -19.04
N ASP A 367 -27.75 -3.04 -19.30
CA ASP A 367 -27.80 -1.99 -18.27
C ASP A 367 -28.87 -2.29 -17.21
N TYR A 368 -29.99 -2.86 -17.65
CA TYR A 368 -31.05 -3.38 -16.80
C TYR A 368 -31.18 -4.88 -16.97
N ALA A 369 -31.01 -5.64 -15.88
CA ALA A 369 -31.17 -7.09 -15.86
C ALA A 369 -32.58 -7.45 -15.36
N LEU A 370 -33.33 -8.27 -16.13
CA LEU A 370 -34.67 -8.74 -15.72
C LEU A 370 -34.55 -9.80 -14.63
N THR A 371 -33.58 -10.70 -14.79
CA THR A 371 -33.23 -11.72 -13.81
C THR A 371 -31.70 -11.87 -13.74
N ALA A 372 -31.20 -12.83 -12.97
CA ALA A 372 -29.77 -13.13 -12.96
C ALA A 372 -29.21 -13.49 -14.36
N TYR A 373 -30.03 -14.08 -15.24
CA TYR A 373 -29.60 -14.65 -16.52
C TYR A 373 -30.47 -14.26 -17.73
N LEU A 374 -31.42 -13.32 -17.56
CA LEU A 374 -32.32 -12.83 -18.61
C LEU A 374 -32.36 -11.30 -18.63
#